data_AF-A0A643ETF1-F1
#
_entry.id   AF-A0A643ETF1-F1
#
_cell.length_a   1.000
_cell.length_b   1.000
_cell.length_c   1.000
_cell.angle_alpha   90.00
_cell.angle_beta   90.00
_cell.angle_gamma   90.00
#
_symmetry.space_group_name_H-M   'P 1'
#
loop_
_entity.id
_entity.type
_entity.pdbx_description
1 polymer ?
#
loop_
_entity_poly.entity_id
_entity_poly.type
_entity_poly.pdbx_seq_one_letter_code
_entity_poly.pdbx_strand_id
1 'polypeptide(L)'
;MKVSAAGNARPQPATEAPKKVRGPKNALQYCVRLSDGYYFPTPNSQYKQKGGTDAALIQCKMICKTDAMAVYINDQNEEAADMVSVLTGEVYADLATAYDYHGEGKFERCDWNGYVRKVSSGFAAKRQSKHLADAVLPKPGVRPDDQDPVAVAEIPSQSLRPAPSRSIRIVGPAFIPDADNKAFGRMRRHQN
;
A
#
# COMPACT_ATOMS: atom_id res chain seq x y z
N MET A 1 -12.85 69.15 23.19
CA MET A 1 -12.90 67.92 22.38
C MET A 1 -11.88 67.99 21.25
N LYS A 2 -10.71 67.36 21.41
CA LYS A 2 -9.90 66.80 20.31
C LYS A 2 -9.18 65.57 20.87
N VAL A 3 -9.44 64.44 20.22
CA VAL A 3 -9.12 63.08 20.69
C VAL A 3 -7.77 62.68 20.09
N SER A 4 -6.85 62.22 20.92
CA SER A 4 -5.58 61.63 20.50
C SER A 4 -5.81 60.30 19.80
N ALA A 5 -5.30 60.14 18.59
CA ALA A 5 -5.25 58.85 17.89
C ALA A 5 -3.87 58.21 18.10
N ALA A 6 -3.79 57.27 19.04
CA ALA A 6 -2.66 56.36 19.16
C ALA A 6 -2.87 55.20 18.17
N GLY A 7 -2.06 55.15 17.12
CA GLY A 7 -2.00 54.02 16.20
C GLY A 7 -1.30 52.84 16.86
N ASN A 8 -2.05 51.80 17.22
CA ASN A 8 -1.47 50.52 17.65
C ASN A 8 -0.97 49.76 16.42
N ALA A 9 0.36 49.77 16.23
CA ALA A 9 1.03 48.84 15.34
C ALA A 9 0.99 47.43 15.96
N ARG A 10 0.31 46.52 15.26
CA ARG A 10 0.24 45.09 15.58
C ARG A 10 1.60 44.46 15.25
N PRO A 11 2.35 43.87 16.20
CA PRO A 11 3.60 43.20 15.86
C PRO A 11 3.28 41.96 15.01
N GLN A 12 3.94 41.85 13.86
CA GLN A 12 3.92 40.65 13.03
C GLN A 12 4.68 39.53 13.77
N PRO A 13 4.18 38.29 13.81
CA PRO A 13 4.94 37.18 14.38
C PRO A 13 6.16 36.92 13.49
N ALA A 14 7.34 36.97 14.12
CA ALA A 14 8.58 36.56 13.52
C ALA A 14 8.47 35.10 13.06
N THR A 15 8.87 34.82 11.83
CA THR A 15 9.01 33.49 11.25
C THR A 15 10.13 32.73 11.95
N GLU A 16 9.89 32.27 13.19
CA GLU A 16 10.71 31.24 13.81
C GLU A 16 10.36 29.91 13.13
N ALA A 17 11.36 29.28 12.51
CA ALA A 17 11.21 27.93 12.01
C ALA A 17 10.73 27.03 13.17
N PRO A 18 9.64 26.27 12.99
CA PRO A 18 9.02 25.56 14.10
C PRO A 18 10.01 24.51 14.64
N LYS A 19 10.31 24.61 15.94
CA LYS A 19 11.14 23.65 16.65
C LYS A 19 10.38 22.32 16.68
N LYS A 20 10.97 21.25 16.12
CA LYS A 20 10.35 19.91 16.15
C LYS A 20 9.96 19.55 17.58
N VAL A 21 8.66 19.38 17.82
CA VAL A 21 8.13 19.01 19.13
C VAL A 21 8.55 17.58 19.44
N ARG A 22 9.18 17.36 20.60
CA ARG A 22 9.54 16.03 21.09
C ARG A 22 8.50 15.59 22.13
N GLY A 23 7.75 14.55 21.82
CA GLY A 23 6.79 13.97 22.76
C GLY A 23 7.44 13.22 23.93
N PRO A 24 6.61 12.83 24.93
CA PRO A 24 7.05 12.02 26.06
C PRO A 24 7.66 10.68 25.65
N LYS A 25 8.35 10.00 26.58
CA LYS A 25 9.14 8.78 26.30
C LYS A 25 8.35 7.62 25.67
N ASN A 26 7.02 7.62 25.82
CA ASN A 26 6.09 6.61 25.32
C ASN A 26 4.99 7.18 24.41
N ALA A 27 5.22 8.35 23.83
CA ALA A 27 4.21 9.04 23.05
C ALA A 27 3.84 8.25 21.78
N LEU A 28 2.54 8.16 21.50
CA LEU A 28 2.00 7.52 20.32
C LEU A 28 2.08 8.47 19.14
N GLN A 29 2.51 7.95 17.99
CA GLN A 29 2.54 8.71 16.74
C GLN A 29 1.31 8.41 15.89
N TYR A 30 0.72 9.46 15.34
CA TYR A 30 -0.44 9.39 14.47
C TYR A 30 -0.14 10.07 13.13
N CYS A 31 -0.54 9.41 12.04
CA CYS A 31 -0.63 10.03 10.73
C CYS A 31 -1.93 10.84 10.67
N VAL A 32 -1.87 12.08 10.21
CA VAL A 32 -3.05 12.94 9.97
C VAL A 32 -3.04 13.43 8.54
N ARG A 33 -4.16 13.27 7.84
CA ARG A 33 -4.41 13.82 6.51
C ARG A 33 -4.89 15.26 6.63
N LEU A 34 -4.17 16.20 6.03
CA LEU A 34 -4.46 17.63 6.14
C LEU A 34 -5.68 18.08 5.31
N SER A 35 -6.21 17.23 4.43
CA SER A 35 -7.35 17.59 3.57
C SER A 35 -8.71 17.39 4.22
N ASP A 36 -8.83 16.47 5.19
CA ASP A 36 -10.09 16.08 5.82
C ASP A 36 -9.93 15.67 7.30
N GLY A 37 -8.76 15.92 7.88
CA GLY A 37 -8.44 15.56 9.26
C GLY A 37 -8.40 14.06 9.54
N TYR A 38 -8.43 13.18 8.54
CA TYR A 38 -8.42 11.74 8.80
C TYR A 38 -7.13 11.32 9.50
N TYR A 39 -7.24 10.67 10.66
CA TYR A 39 -6.09 10.22 11.44
C TYR A 39 -6.09 8.71 11.74
N PHE A 40 -4.90 8.15 11.84
CA PHE A 40 -4.67 6.75 12.21
C PHE A 40 -3.27 6.56 12.83
N PRO A 41 -3.05 5.53 13.66
CA PRO A 41 -1.74 5.27 14.23
C PRO A 41 -0.68 5.01 13.14
N THR A 42 0.51 5.59 13.28
CA THR A 42 1.62 5.29 12.36
C THR A 42 2.01 3.81 12.46
N PRO A 43 2.58 3.20 11.41
CA PRO A 43 3.19 1.87 11.56
C PRO A 43 4.18 1.88 12.72
N ASN A 44 4.05 0.90 13.62
CA ASN A 44 4.85 0.77 14.84
C ASN A 44 4.80 2.02 15.75
N SER A 45 3.66 2.73 15.82
CA SER A 45 3.47 3.95 16.63
C SER A 45 3.84 3.83 18.11
N GLN A 46 3.75 2.62 18.68
CA GLN A 46 4.11 2.33 20.07
C GLN A 46 5.62 2.24 20.30
N TYR A 47 6.41 2.10 19.22
CA TYR A 47 7.84 1.89 19.27
C TYR A 47 8.58 3.08 18.66
N LYS A 48 9.80 3.32 19.15
CA LYS A 48 10.70 4.30 18.52
C LYS A 48 11.02 3.84 17.09
N GLN A 49 10.46 4.54 16.11
CA GLN A 49 10.74 4.28 14.70
C GLN A 49 12.23 4.46 14.40
N LYS A 50 12.81 3.48 13.71
CA LYS A 50 14.14 3.63 13.14
C LYS A 50 14.07 4.67 12.03
N GLY A 51 14.68 5.84 12.25
CA GLY A 51 14.55 7.01 11.38
C GLY A 51 13.58 8.08 11.92
N GLY A 52 12.99 7.88 13.09
CA GLY A 52 12.21 8.89 13.79
C GLY A 52 10.92 9.30 13.07
N THR A 53 10.49 10.54 13.32
CA THR A 53 9.23 11.11 12.80
C THR A 53 9.25 11.32 11.29
N ASP A 54 10.42 11.53 10.68
CA ASP A 54 10.55 11.70 9.23
C ASP A 54 10.28 10.38 8.49
N ALA A 55 10.73 9.25 9.04
CA ALA A 55 10.40 7.93 8.51
C ALA A 55 8.90 7.64 8.63
N ALA A 56 8.29 8.00 9.76
CA ALA A 56 6.84 7.88 9.96
C ALA A 56 6.06 8.72 8.94
N LEU A 57 6.49 9.96 8.67
CA LEU A 57 5.85 10.83 7.67
C LEU A 57 5.87 10.21 6.27
N ILE A 58 7.01 9.65 5.85
CA ILE A 58 7.12 8.95 4.57
C ILE A 58 6.15 7.75 4.52
N GLN A 59 6.03 6.99 5.61
CA GLN A 59 5.08 5.88 5.67
C GLN A 59 3.63 6.37 5.53
N CYS A 60 3.24 7.44 6.25
CA CYS A 60 1.91 8.03 6.15
C CYS A 60 1.58 8.40 4.69
N LYS A 61 2.51 9.10 4.02
CA LYS A 61 2.38 9.47 2.60
C LYS A 61 2.18 8.27 1.68
N MET A 62 2.91 7.18 1.95
CA MET A 62 2.85 5.95 1.16
C MET A 62 1.54 5.18 1.36
N ILE A 63 1.01 5.16 2.59
CA ILE A 63 -0.24 4.48 2.94
C ILE A 63 -1.43 5.19 2.30
N CYS A 64 -1.43 6.52 2.36
CA CYS A 64 -2.53 7.34 1.84
C CYS A 64 -2.34 7.82 0.40
N LYS A 65 -1.18 7.55 -0.22
CA LYS A 65 -0.82 7.93 -1.59
C LYS A 65 -0.98 9.44 -1.86
N THR A 66 -0.73 10.27 -0.84
CA THR A 66 -0.82 11.73 -0.92
C THR A 66 0.29 12.38 -0.10
N ASP A 67 0.72 13.56 -0.55
CA ASP A 67 1.73 14.36 0.14
C ASP A 67 1.17 15.22 1.27
N ALA A 68 -0.15 15.45 1.29
CA ALA A 68 -0.85 16.26 2.30
C ALA A 68 -1.04 15.49 3.61
N MET A 69 0.06 15.01 4.17
CA MET A 69 0.14 14.24 5.41
C MET A 69 1.02 14.98 6.41
N ALA A 70 0.65 14.87 7.68
CA ALA A 70 1.46 15.31 8.81
C ALA A 70 1.53 14.21 9.87
N VAL A 71 2.55 14.28 10.72
CA VAL A 71 2.70 13.38 11.88
C VAL A 71 2.39 14.18 13.12
N TYR A 72 1.50 13.64 13.93
CA TYR A 72 1.13 14.16 15.23
C TYR A 72 1.59 13.20 16.32
N ILE A 73 1.85 13.73 17.50
CA ILE A 73 2.22 12.97 18.68
C ILE A 73 1.16 13.17 19.76
N ASN A 74 0.78 12.08 20.43
CA ASN A 74 -0.11 12.10 21.58
C ASN A 74 0.54 11.44 22.79
N ASP A 75 0.22 11.88 24.01
CA ASP A 75 0.43 11.03 25.17
C ASP A 75 -0.60 9.89 25.18
N GLN A 76 -0.29 8.77 25.84
CA GLN A 76 -1.15 7.57 25.83
C GLN A 76 -2.51 7.77 26.49
N ASN A 77 -2.63 8.76 27.36
CA ASN A 77 -3.83 9.04 28.15
C ASN A 77 -4.63 10.25 27.63
N GLU A 78 -4.13 10.91 26.59
CA GLU A 78 -4.74 12.13 26.05
C GLU A 78 -5.69 11.80 24.89
N GLU A 79 -6.65 12.68 24.64
CA GLU A 79 -7.63 12.49 23.58
C GLU A 79 -7.04 12.79 22.21
N ALA A 80 -7.74 12.41 21.14
CA ALA A 80 -7.30 12.74 19.78
C ALA A 80 -7.23 14.26 19.53
N ALA A 81 -8.03 15.05 20.26
CA ALA A 81 -8.05 16.51 20.13
C ALA A 81 -6.72 17.14 20.54
N ASP A 82 -6.05 16.58 21.55
CA ASP A 82 -4.83 17.12 22.17
C ASP A 82 -3.55 16.75 21.41
N MET A 83 -3.65 15.95 20.34
CA MET A 83 -2.51 15.56 19.53
C MET A 83 -1.78 16.79 18.98
N VAL A 84 -0.45 16.80 19.03
CA VAL A 84 0.37 17.94 18.57
C VAL A 84 1.19 17.58 17.33
N SER A 85 1.13 18.43 16.31
CA SER A 85 1.91 18.29 15.08
C SER A 85 3.41 18.38 15.38
N VAL A 86 4.17 17.41 14.89
CA VAL A 86 5.64 17.40 15.05
C VAL A 86 6.30 18.56 14.32
N LEU A 87 5.74 18.95 13.18
CA LEU A 87 6.34 19.95 12.30
C LEU A 87 5.93 21.37 12.68
N THR A 88 4.66 21.60 12.99
CA THR A 88 4.13 22.95 13.24
C THR A 88 3.94 23.26 14.72
N GLY A 89 3.84 22.24 15.58
CA GLY A 89 3.46 22.40 16.99
C GLY A 89 1.99 22.73 17.20
N GLU A 90 1.19 22.71 16.14
CA GLU A 90 -0.25 22.97 16.18
C GLU A 90 -1.00 21.76 16.74
N VAL A 91 -2.03 22.05 17.54
CA VAL A 91 -2.91 21.03 18.13
C VAL A 91 -3.88 20.53 17.05
N TYR A 92 -4.23 19.25 17.08
CA TYR A 92 -5.11 18.66 16.08
C TYR A 92 -6.51 19.30 16.09
N ALA A 93 -7.01 19.70 17.26
CA ALA A 93 -8.27 20.44 17.38
C ALA A 93 -8.28 21.80 16.64
N ASP A 94 -7.11 22.43 16.46
CA ASP A 94 -7.00 23.73 15.76
C ASP A 94 -6.94 23.57 14.23
N LEU A 95 -6.73 22.35 13.73
CA LEU A 95 -6.73 22.07 12.31
C LEU A 95 -8.12 22.35 11.73
N ALA A 96 -8.19 23.22 10.71
CA ALA A 96 -9.46 23.63 10.11
C ALA A 96 -10.31 22.47 9.58
N THR A 97 -9.69 21.36 9.19
CA THR A 97 -10.37 20.15 8.70
C THR A 97 -10.47 19.04 9.75
N ALA A 98 -10.22 19.34 11.02
CA ALA A 98 -10.25 18.34 12.08
C ALA A 98 -11.61 17.63 12.11
N TYR A 99 -11.58 16.29 12.13
CA TYR A 99 -12.76 15.43 12.16
C TYR A 99 -13.70 15.50 10.94
N ASP A 100 -13.37 16.23 9.87
CA ASP A 100 -14.21 16.36 8.67
C ASP A 100 -14.53 15.01 8.02
N TYR A 101 -13.63 14.03 8.14
CA TYR A 101 -13.82 12.68 7.63
C TYR A 101 -15.00 11.90 8.25
N HIS A 102 -15.59 12.37 9.37
CA HIS A 102 -16.81 11.80 9.95
C HIS A 102 -18.10 12.31 9.29
N GLY A 103 -18.03 13.37 8.48
CA GLY A 103 -19.19 13.94 7.80
C GLY A 103 -19.72 13.08 6.66
N GLU A 104 -20.76 13.58 5.98
CA GLU A 104 -21.42 12.91 4.85
C GLU A 104 -20.63 13.00 3.52
N GLY A 105 -19.38 13.49 3.58
CA GLY A 105 -18.51 13.62 2.42
C GLY A 105 -18.06 12.29 1.82
N LYS A 106 -17.40 12.35 0.65
CA LYS A 106 -16.75 11.18 0.03
C LYS A 106 -15.47 10.84 0.79
N PHE A 107 -15.62 10.16 1.92
CA PHE A 107 -14.50 9.70 2.73
C PHE A 107 -13.85 8.45 2.12
N GLU A 108 -12.56 8.56 1.76
CA GLU A 108 -11.73 7.43 1.35
C GLU A 108 -10.69 7.12 2.42
N ARG A 109 -10.76 5.91 3.00
CA ARG A 109 -9.74 5.41 3.94
C ARG A 109 -8.42 5.20 3.22
N CYS A 110 -7.31 5.41 3.92
CA CYS A 110 -5.99 5.10 3.36
C CYS A 110 -5.80 3.58 3.12
N ASP A 111 -5.00 3.23 2.12
CA ASP A 111 -4.83 1.85 1.63
C ASP A 111 -3.76 1.09 2.42
N TRP A 112 -4.12 0.63 3.63
CA TRP A 112 -3.24 -0.17 4.47
C TRP A 112 -2.83 -1.49 3.82
N ASN A 113 -3.77 -2.14 3.11
CA ASN A 113 -3.51 -3.40 2.43
C ASN A 113 -2.48 -3.22 1.31
N GLY A 114 -2.56 -2.13 0.56
CA GLY A 114 -1.56 -1.75 -0.45
C GLY A 114 -0.20 -1.48 0.15
N TYR A 115 -0.14 -0.78 1.28
CA TYR A 115 1.12 -0.57 2.00
C TYR A 115 1.75 -1.89 2.45
N VAL A 116 0.99 -2.78 3.11
CA VAL A 116 1.49 -4.08 3.58
C VAL A 116 1.98 -4.94 2.42
N ARG A 117 1.25 -5.00 1.30
CA ARG A 117 1.69 -5.70 0.09
C ARG A 117 3.00 -5.14 -0.47
N LYS A 118 3.16 -3.81 -0.49
CA LYS A 118 4.38 -3.15 -0.99
C LYS A 118 5.58 -3.41 -0.10
N VAL A 119 5.37 -3.38 1.22
CA VAL A 119 6.41 -3.68 2.20
C VAL A 119 6.81 -5.16 2.12
N SER A 120 5.84 -6.09 2.04
CA SER A 120 6.12 -7.52 1.93
C SER A 120 6.83 -7.88 0.62
N SER A 121 6.43 -7.30 -0.51
CA SER A 121 7.13 -7.48 -1.79
C SER A 121 8.56 -6.94 -1.75
N GLY A 122 8.78 -5.80 -1.09
CA GLY A 122 10.11 -5.24 -0.87
C GLY A 122 11.01 -6.15 -0.03
N PHE A 123 10.46 -6.74 1.03
CA PHE A 123 11.18 -7.73 1.85
C PHE A 123 11.48 -9.02 1.07
N ALA A 124 10.54 -9.52 0.27
CA ALA A 124 10.74 -10.69 -0.59
C ALA A 124 11.87 -10.45 -1.60
N ALA A 125 11.84 -9.32 -2.31
CA ALA A 125 12.88 -8.93 -3.26
C ALA A 125 14.26 -8.82 -2.59
N LYS A 126 14.34 -8.20 -1.40
CA LYS A 126 15.58 -8.08 -0.63
C LYS A 126 16.10 -9.44 -0.13
N ARG A 127 15.22 -10.38 0.19
CA ARG A 127 15.61 -11.74 0.59
C ARG A 127 16.12 -12.53 -0.61
N GLN A 128 15.45 -12.42 -1.76
CA GLN A 128 15.89 -13.02 -3.01
C GLN A 128 17.26 -12.49 -3.44
N SER A 129 17.51 -11.19 -3.35
CA SER A 129 18.81 -10.61 -3.72
C SER A 129 19.95 -11.13 -2.84
N LYS A 130 19.71 -11.37 -1.55
CA LYS A 130 20.70 -11.99 -0.65
C LYS A 130 20.99 -13.43 -1.06
N HIS A 131 19.94 -14.23 -1.32
CA HIS A 131 20.10 -15.61 -1.75
C HIS A 131 20.80 -15.74 -3.12
N LEU A 132 20.59 -14.78 -4.02
CA LEU A 132 21.31 -14.72 -5.31
C LEU A 132 22.78 -14.31 -5.13
N ALA A 133 23.09 -13.46 -4.15
CA ALA A 133 24.48 -13.12 -3.82
C ALA A 133 25.24 -14.32 -3.25
N ASP A 134 24.56 -15.16 -2.46
CA ASP A 134 25.14 -16.38 -1.87
C ASP A 134 25.12 -17.58 -2.83
N ALA A 135 24.38 -17.50 -3.94
CA ALA A 135 24.32 -18.57 -4.93
C ALA A 135 25.58 -18.55 -5.82
N VAL A 136 26.36 -19.63 -5.78
CA VAL A 136 27.37 -19.91 -6.81
C VAL A 136 26.62 -20.26 -8.09
N LEU A 137 26.31 -19.25 -8.89
CA LEU A 137 25.76 -19.46 -10.22
C LEU A 137 26.85 -20.13 -11.07
N PRO A 138 26.68 -21.39 -11.50
CA PRO A 138 27.65 -22.02 -12.38
C PRO A 138 27.72 -21.17 -13.64
N LYS A 139 28.90 -20.62 -13.93
CA LYS A 139 29.14 -19.94 -15.20
C LYS A 139 28.90 -20.99 -16.29
N PRO A 140 28.03 -20.73 -17.29
CA PRO A 140 27.97 -21.59 -18.46
C PRO A 140 29.39 -21.76 -18.99
N GLY A 141 29.80 -23.02 -19.19
CA GLY A 141 31.10 -23.34 -19.75
C GLY A 141 31.22 -22.82 -21.18
N VAL A 142 32.34 -23.13 -21.83
CA VAL A 142 32.57 -22.83 -23.25
C VAL A 142 31.37 -23.33 -24.06
N ARG A 143 30.93 -22.53 -25.04
CA ARG A 143 29.94 -22.95 -26.04
C ARG A 143 30.34 -24.35 -26.54
N PRO A 144 29.44 -25.35 -26.47
CA PRO A 144 29.73 -26.67 -27.02
C PRO A 144 30.26 -26.50 -28.44
N ASP A 145 31.40 -27.13 -28.73
CA ASP A 145 31.99 -27.11 -30.07
C ASP A 145 30.94 -27.68 -31.05
N ASP A 146 30.76 -27.04 -32.21
CA ASP A 146 29.77 -27.43 -33.23
C ASP A 146 30.21 -28.73 -33.96
N GLN A 147 30.94 -29.62 -33.28
CA GLN A 147 31.61 -30.80 -33.86
C GLN A 147 30.86 -32.12 -33.69
N ASP A 148 29.62 -32.09 -33.19
CA ASP A 148 28.70 -33.19 -33.33
C ASP A 148 27.54 -32.78 -34.26
N PRO A 149 27.47 -33.27 -35.51
CA PRO A 149 26.30 -33.06 -36.37
C PRO A 149 25.03 -33.79 -35.86
N VAL A 150 24.97 -34.25 -34.61
CA VAL A 150 23.87 -35.07 -34.09
C VAL A 150 23.53 -34.73 -32.64
N ALA A 151 22.93 -33.56 -32.41
CA ALA A 151 21.85 -33.38 -31.43
C ALA A 151 21.23 -31.98 -31.53
N VAL A 152 20.90 -31.52 -32.74
CA VAL A 152 19.57 -30.92 -32.85
C VAL A 152 18.65 -32.08 -32.50
N ALA A 153 18.09 -32.09 -31.29
CA ALA A 153 16.86 -32.83 -31.12
C ALA A 153 15.90 -32.16 -32.09
N GLU A 154 15.83 -32.68 -33.32
CA GLU A 154 14.64 -32.58 -34.11
C GLU A 154 13.58 -33.08 -33.15
N ILE A 155 12.85 -32.14 -32.53
CA ILE A 155 11.55 -32.42 -31.98
C ILE A 155 10.88 -33.09 -33.17
N PRO A 156 10.62 -34.40 -33.12
CA PRO A 156 10.01 -35.03 -34.25
C PRO A 156 8.73 -34.22 -34.43
N SER A 157 8.55 -33.61 -35.58
CA SER A 157 7.24 -33.23 -36.09
C SER A 157 6.47 -34.52 -36.41
N GLN A 158 6.56 -35.53 -35.52
CA GLN A 158 5.52 -36.49 -35.29
C GLN A 158 4.32 -35.63 -34.94
N SER A 159 3.55 -35.34 -36.00
CA SER A 159 2.14 -34.98 -35.99
C SER A 159 1.59 -35.28 -34.61
N LEU A 160 1.07 -34.27 -33.89
CA LEU A 160 0.23 -34.51 -32.72
C LEU A 160 -0.69 -35.66 -33.10
N ARG A 161 -0.40 -36.87 -32.61
CA ARG A 161 -1.27 -38.00 -32.86
C ARG A 161 -2.53 -37.60 -32.12
N PRO A 162 -3.67 -37.43 -32.82
CA PRO A 162 -4.92 -37.19 -32.11
C PRO A 162 -5.04 -38.30 -31.08
N ALA A 163 -5.28 -37.94 -29.82
CA ALA A 163 -5.50 -38.93 -28.79
C ALA A 163 -6.61 -39.88 -29.31
N PRO A 164 -6.43 -41.21 -29.23
CA PRO A 164 -7.46 -42.13 -29.72
C PRO A 164 -8.77 -41.80 -29.02
N SER A 165 -9.82 -41.58 -29.80
CA SER A 165 -11.16 -41.27 -29.31
C SER A 165 -11.70 -42.48 -28.55
N ARG A 166 -11.41 -42.53 -27.24
CA ARG A 166 -11.99 -43.51 -26.33
C ARG A 166 -13.37 -43.03 -25.90
N SER A 167 -14.38 -43.88 -26.02
CA SER A 167 -15.71 -43.62 -25.48
C SER A 167 -15.66 -43.67 -23.95
N ILE A 168 -15.48 -42.50 -23.31
CA ILE A 168 -15.54 -42.38 -21.85
C ILE A 168 -17.00 -42.20 -21.46
N ARG A 169 -17.51 -43.07 -20.58
CA ARG A 169 -18.82 -42.84 -19.94
C ARG A 169 -18.63 -41.84 -18.81
N ILE A 170 -19.12 -40.62 -19.01
CA ILE A 170 -19.16 -39.60 -17.97
C ILE A 170 -20.28 -39.99 -17.01
N VAL A 171 -19.93 -40.43 -15.80
CA VAL A 171 -20.87 -40.73 -14.72
C VAL A 171 -20.76 -39.65 -13.67
N GLY A 172 -21.68 -38.68 -13.71
CA GLY A 172 -21.75 -37.59 -12.75
C GLY A 172 -22.66 -36.46 -13.22
N PRO A 173 -23.17 -35.62 -12.30
CA PRO A 173 -23.95 -34.44 -12.68
C PRO A 173 -23.11 -33.51 -13.56
N ALA A 174 -23.73 -32.99 -14.60
CA ALA A 174 -23.07 -32.14 -15.59
C ALA A 174 -22.92 -30.72 -15.08
N PHE A 175 -21.68 -30.31 -14.78
CA PHE A 175 -21.38 -28.93 -14.35
C PHE A 175 -20.92 -28.01 -15.50
N ILE A 176 -20.63 -28.56 -16.69
CA ILE A 176 -20.16 -27.81 -17.85
C ILE A 176 -21.18 -27.95 -19.00
N PRO A 177 -21.68 -26.82 -19.56
CA PRO A 177 -22.63 -26.84 -20.67
C PRO A 177 -21.91 -27.08 -22.00
N ASP A 178 -21.60 -28.34 -22.29
CA ASP A 178 -21.10 -28.72 -23.61
C ASP A 178 -22.26 -28.96 -24.59
N ALA A 179 -22.07 -28.60 -25.86
CA ALA A 179 -23.08 -28.73 -26.92
C ALA A 179 -23.56 -30.19 -27.12
N ASP A 180 -22.69 -31.16 -26.82
CA ASP A 180 -22.99 -32.59 -26.94
C ASP A 180 -23.65 -33.18 -25.68
N ASN A 181 -23.81 -32.38 -24.63
CA ASN A 181 -24.42 -32.82 -23.39
C ASN A 181 -25.95 -32.76 -23.46
N LYS A 182 -26.57 -33.91 -23.74
CA LYS A 182 -28.03 -34.10 -23.82
C LYS A 182 -28.78 -33.72 -22.53
N ALA A 183 -28.10 -33.56 -21.39
CA ALA A 183 -28.71 -33.05 -20.16
C ALA A 183 -29.23 -31.61 -20.31
N PHE A 184 -28.58 -30.77 -21.13
CA PHE A 184 -29.01 -29.38 -21.38
C PHE A 184 -29.83 -29.21 -22.66
N GLY A 185 -29.90 -30.23 -23.53
CA GLY A 185 -30.63 -30.23 -24.80
C GLY A 185 -32.16 -30.13 -24.70
N ARG A 186 -32.73 -30.01 -23.50
CA ARG A 186 -34.17 -29.79 -23.26
C ARG A 186 -34.54 -28.36 -22.79
N MET A 187 -33.62 -27.39 -22.88
CA MET A 187 -33.89 -25.98 -22.57
C MET A 187 -33.80 -25.02 -23.78
N ARG A 188 -34.15 -25.50 -24.99
CA ARG A 188 -34.31 -24.65 -26.19
C ARG A 188 -35.61 -24.90 -26.96
N ARG A 189 -36.70 -25.22 -26.27
CA ARG A 189 -38.06 -25.15 -26.83
C ARG A 189 -38.99 -24.44 -25.86
N HIS A 190 -38.83 -23.13 -25.72
CA HIS A 190 -39.87 -22.19 -25.34
C HIS A 190 -39.40 -20.80 -25.76
N GLN A 191 -39.55 -20.50 -27.05
CA GLN A 191 -39.61 -19.16 -27.61
C GLN A 191 -40.25 -19.28 -29.00
N ASN A 192 -41.57 -19.41 -28.99
CA ASN A 192 -42.53 -18.77 -29.88
C ASN A 192 -43.93 -19.04 -29.33
#